data_AF-A6MLA6-F1
#
_entry.id   AF-A6MLA6-F1
#
_cell.length_a   1.000
_cell.length_b   1.000
_cell.length_c   1.000
_cell.angle_alpha   90.00
_cell.angle_beta   90.00
_cell.angle_gamma   90.00
#
_symmetry.space_group_name_H-M   'P 1'
#
loop_
_entity.id
_entity.type
_entity.pdbx_description
1 polymer ?
#
loop_
_entity_poly.entity_id
_entity_poly.type
_entity_poly.pdbx_seq_one_letter_code
_entity_poly.pdbx_strand_id
1 'polypeptide(L)' 'LDTLLNHPDIKHRRIPILFFANKMDLRDALTSVKVSQLLCLENIKDKPWHICASDAIKGEGLQEGVYWLQDQIQAVKT' A
#
# COMPACT_ATOMS: atom_id res chain seq x y z
N LEU A 1 -6.29 -1.65 -10.28
CA LEU A 1 -6.72 -1.34 -8.90
C LEU A 1 -8.19 -1.69 -8.69
N ASP A 2 -9.07 -1.24 -9.59
CA ASP A 2 -10.51 -1.52 -9.49
C ASP A 2 -10.86 -3.00 -9.38
N THR A 3 -10.15 -3.88 -10.08
CA THR A 3 -10.33 -5.34 -9.97
C THR A 3 -10.14 -5.84 -8.54
N LEU A 4 -9.10 -5.35 -7.84
CA LEU A 4 -8.80 -5.73 -6.46
C LEU A 4 -9.86 -5.14 -5.50
N LEU A 5 -10.19 -3.87 -5.65
CA LEU A 5 -11.17 -3.21 -4.77
C LEU A 5 -12.60 -3.74 -4.95
N ASN A 6 -12.96 -4.21 -6.15
CA ASN A 6 -14.27 -4.80 -6.43
C ASN A 6 -14.35 -6.30 -6.18
N HIS A 7 -13.24 -6.96 -5.80
CA HIS A 7 -13.25 -8.39 -5.53
C HIS A 7 -14.22 -8.71 -4.37
N PRO A 8 -15.08 -9.74 -4.47
CA PRO A 8 -16.08 -10.06 -3.45
C PRO A 8 -15.51 -10.20 -2.03
N ASP A 9 -14.32 -10.79 -1.91
CA ASP A 9 -13.63 -11.00 -0.63
C ASP A 9 -13.04 -9.73 -0.01
N ILE A 10 -12.97 -8.63 -0.77
CA ILE A 10 -12.30 -7.37 -0.37
C ILE A 10 -13.31 -6.23 -0.27
N LYS A 11 -14.22 -6.11 -1.25
CA LYS A 11 -15.13 -4.97 -1.40
C LYS A 11 -15.87 -4.63 -0.11
N HIS A 12 -16.45 -5.63 0.54
CA HIS A 12 -17.30 -5.45 1.73
C HIS A 12 -16.54 -5.48 3.07
N ARG A 13 -15.22 -5.61 3.05
CA ARG A 13 -14.40 -5.72 4.27
C ARG A 13 -13.48 -4.51 4.39
N ARG A 14 -13.34 -3.99 5.61
CA ARG A 14 -12.38 -2.93 5.93
C ARG A 14 -10.99 -3.54 6.16
N ILE A 15 -10.37 -4.03 5.09
CA ILE A 15 -9.06 -4.68 5.12
C ILE A 15 -7.98 -3.60 4.88
N PRO A 16 -6.93 -3.50 5.72
CA PRO A 16 -5.82 -2.59 5.46
C PRO A 16 -5.06 -2.99 4.19
N ILE A 17 -4.69 -2.00 3.38
CA ILE A 17 -3.96 -2.22 2.11
C ILE A 17 -2.62 -1.50 2.16
N LEU A 18 -1.53 -2.27 2.07
CA LEU A 18 -0.18 -1.75 1.92
C LEU A 18 0.22 -1.78 0.44
N PHE A 19 0.62 -0.62 -0.09
CA PHE A 19 1.18 -0.49 -1.43
C PHE A 19 2.70 -0.32 -1.34
N PHE A 20 3.44 -1.06 -2.16
CA PHE A 20 4.87 -0.83 -2.35
C PHE A 20 5.09 -0.16 -3.71
N ALA A 21 5.58 1.09 -3.68
CA ALA A 21 6.19 1.74 -4.83
C ALA A 21 7.61 1.17 -5.02
N ASN A 22 7.63 -0.05 -5.54
CA ASN A 22 8.84 -0.86 -5.62
C ASN A 22 9.76 -0.46 -6.78
N LYS A 23 11.01 -0.92 -6.70
CA LYS A 23 12.12 -0.66 -7.65
C LYS A 23 12.66 0.76 -7.60
N MET A 24 12.71 1.36 -6.41
CA MET A 24 13.26 2.72 -6.24
C MET A 24 14.76 2.84 -6.55
N ASP A 25 15.44 1.72 -6.76
CA ASP A 25 16.82 1.64 -7.27
C ASP A 25 16.96 2.10 -8.73
N LEU A 26 15.87 2.06 -9.51
CA LEU A 26 15.88 2.49 -10.90
C LEU A 26 15.87 4.02 -10.99
N ARG A 27 16.72 4.57 -11.88
CA ARG A 27 16.81 6.03 -12.10
C ARG A 27 15.49 6.68 -12.49
N ASP A 28 14.65 5.96 -13.23
CA ASP A 28 13.36 6.45 -13.71
C ASP A 28 12.19 6.03 -12.79
N ALA A 29 12.48 5.53 -11.58
CA ALA A 29 11.45 5.18 -10.63
C ALA A 29 10.67 6.43 -10.17
N LEU A 30 9.36 6.30 -10.13
CA LEU A 30 8.49 7.35 -9.60
C LEU A 30 8.52 7.34 -8.07
N THR A 31 8.43 8.53 -7.47
CA THR A 31 8.27 8.66 -6.02
C THR A 31 6.93 8.05 -5.58
N SER A 32 6.87 7.55 -4.34
CA SER A 32 5.62 7.02 -3.75
C SER A 32 4.47 8.04 -3.81
N VAL A 33 4.75 9.33 -3.63
CA VAL A 33 3.79 10.42 -3.78
C VAL A 33 3.21 10.46 -5.19
N LYS A 34 4.06 10.38 -6.22
CA LYS A 34 3.61 10.42 -7.62
C LYS A 34 2.84 9.15 -7.99
N VAL A 35 3.28 7.98 -7.52
CA VAL A 35 2.56 6.71 -7.71
C VAL A 35 1.17 6.77 -7.07
N SER A 36 1.07 7.30 -5.85
CA SER A 36 -0.20 7.48 -5.15
C SER A 36 -1.20 8.30 -5.96
N GLN A 37 -0.75 9.44 -6.51
CA GLN A 37 -1.55 10.32 -7.36
C GLN A 37 -1.99 9.64 -8.66
N LEU A 38 -1.09 8.92 -9.34
CA LEU A 38 -1.39 8.26 -10.61
C LEU A 38 -2.35 7.08 -10.45
N LEU A 39 -2.30 6.40 -9.30
CA LEU A 39 -3.24 5.34 -8.93
C LEU A 39 -4.52 5.88 -8.27
N CYS A 40 -4.60 7.19 -8.06
CA CYS A 40 -5.70 7.86 -7.36
C CYS A 40 -6.03 7.18 -6.01
N LEU A 41 -5.01 6.83 -5.21
CA LEU A 41 -5.20 6.10 -3.96
C LEU A 41 -6.04 6.88 -2.94
N GLU A 42 -6.05 8.21 -3.06
CA GLU A 42 -6.92 9.09 -2.27
C GLU A 42 -8.41 8.77 -2.45
N ASN A 43 -8.82 8.10 -3.54
CA ASN A 43 -10.21 7.69 -3.76
C ASN A 43 -10.62 6.48 -2.89
N ILE A 44 -9.65 5.77 -2.30
CA ILE A 44 -9.92 4.70 -1.34
C ILE A 44 -10.27 5.36 0.01
N LYS A 45 -11.57 5.48 0.30
CA LYS A 45 -12.08 6.13 1.53
C LYS A 45 -12.53 5.15 2.60
N ASP A 46 -12.86 3.93 2.22
CA ASP A 46 -13.50 2.93 3.08
C ASP A 46 -12.50 1.95 3.73
N LYS A 47 -11.21 2.03 3.37
CA LYS A 47 -10.16 1.12 3.84
C LYS A 47 -8.92 1.90 4.24
N PRO A 48 -8.28 1.57 5.38
CA PRO A 48 -6.98 2.15 5.71
C PRO A 48 -5.96 1.68 4.68
N TRP A 49 -5.12 2.59 4.19
CA TRP A 49 -4.07 2.27 3.25
C TRP A 49 -2.81 3.08 3.53
N HIS A 50 -1.67 2.54 3.09
CA HIS A 50 -0.39 3.22 3.15
C HIS A 50 0.45 2.85 1.93
N ILE A 51 1.37 3.73 1.54
CA ILE A 51 2.30 3.50 0.45
C ILE A 51 3.74 3.75 0.90
N CYS A 52 4.60 2.75 0.70
CA CYS A 52 6.03 2.84 0.98
C CYS A 52 6.81 2.80 -0.32
N ALA A 53 7.81 3.67 -0.46
CA ALA A 53 8.86 3.45 -1.47
C ALA A 53 9.69 2.25 -1.03
N SER A 54 10.05 1.35 -1.96
CA SER A 54 10.82 0.16 -1.61
C SER A 54 11.82 -0.27 -2.69
N ASP A 55 12.91 -0.87 -2.25
CA ASP A 55 13.85 -1.64 -3.07
C ASP A 55 13.87 -3.07 -2.52
N ALA A 56 13.18 -3.97 -3.22
CA ALA A 56 13.10 -5.37 -2.80
C ALA A 56 14.44 -6.13 -2.90
N ILE A 57 15.42 -5.65 -3.68
CA ILE A 57 16.74 -6.27 -3.82
C ILE A 57 17.57 -5.98 -2.57
N LYS A 58 17.51 -4.74 -2.07
CA LYS A 58 18.22 -4.33 -0.85
C LYS A 58 17.42 -4.53 0.43
N GLY A 59 16.10 -4.71 0.31
CA GLY A 59 15.16 -4.82 1.43
C GLY A 59 14.70 -3.46 2.00
N GLU A 60 15.09 -2.34 1.39
CA GLU A 60 14.74 -0.99 1.88
C GLU A 60 13.22 -0.75 1.78
N GLY A 61 12.64 -0.13 2.82
CA GLY A 61 11.22 0.25 2.88
C GLY A 61 10.26 -0.91 3.17
N LEU A 62 10.71 -2.17 3.11
CA LEU A 62 9.86 -3.34 3.35
C LEU A 62 9.47 -3.45 4.82
N GLN A 63 10.42 -3.27 5.73
CA GLN A 63 10.21 -3.44 7.16
C GLN A 63 9.22 -2.40 7.69
N GLU A 64 9.38 -1.14 7.30
CA GLU A 64 8.50 -0.04 7.66
C GLU A 64 7.07 -0.28 7.17
N GLY A 65 6.91 -0.71 5.92
CA GLY A 65 5.60 -1.03 5.36
C GLY A 65 4.91 -2.18 6.11
N VAL A 66 5.65 -3.25 6.42
CA VAL A 66 5.11 -4.40 7.16
C VAL A 66 4.75 -4.01 8.60
N TYR A 67 5.54 -3.16 9.26
CA TYR A 67 5.20 -2.65 10.59
C TYR A 67 3.91 -1.84 10.60
N TRP A 68 3.73 -0.94 9.63
CA TRP A 68 2.46 -0.24 9.48
C TRP A 68 1.30 -1.22 9.31
N LEU A 69 1.46 -2.24 8.47
CA LEU A 69 0.41 -3.22 8.22
C LEU A 69 0.08 -4.03 9.49
N GLN A 70 1.11 -4.43 10.26
CA GLN A 70 0.95 -5.11 11.54
C GLN A 70 0.12 -4.26 12.50
N ASP A 71 0.45 -2.98 12.66
CA ASP A 71 -0.27 -2.06 13.54
C ASP A 71 -1.74 -1.93 13.13
N GLN A 72 -2.02 -1.80 11.83
CA GLN A 72 -3.40 -1.76 11.34
C GLN A 72 -4.16 -3.05 11.62
N ILE A 73 -3.53 -4.21 11.43
CA ILE A 73 -4.17 -5.51 11.70
C ILE A 73 -4.45 -5.68 13.20
N GLN A 74 -3.54 -5.23 14.07
CA GLN A 74 -3.76 -5.26 15.52
C GLN A 74 -4.92 -4.36 15.94
N ALA A 75 -5.01 -3.15 15.39
CA ALA A 75 -6.10 -2.22 15.69
C ALA A 75 -7.50 -2.77 15.35
N VAL A 76 -7.61 -3.64 14.34
CA VAL A 76 -8.89 -4.26 13.93
C VAL A 76 -9.34 -5.39 14.87
N LYS A 77 -8.46 -5.93 15.73
CA LYS A 77 -8.77 -7.05 16.64
C LYS A 77 -9.38 -6.63 17.99
N THR A 78 -9.62 -5.34 18.20
CA THR A 78 -10.28 -4.74 19.37
C THR A 78 -11.59 -4.12 18.95
#